data_AF-A0A8S1E0C3-F1
#
_entry.id   AF-A0A8S1E0C3-F1
#
_cell.length_a   1.000
_cell.length_b   1.000
_cell.length_c   1.000
_cell.angle_alpha   90.00
_cell.angle_beta   90.00
_cell.angle_gamma   90.00
#
_symmetry.space_group_name_H-M   'P 1'
#
loop_
_entity.id
_entity.type
_entity.pdbx_description
1 polymer ?
#
loop_
_entity_poly.entity_id
_entity_poly.type
_entity_poly.pdbx_seq_one_letter_code
_entity_poly.pdbx_strand_id
1 'polypeptide(L)'
;MVDAYQEVVDKLCQIHADDVEKCTEILDILAIEDAKCGRRVNSAKWRMLKNLIAFDQPFKSYSEKLVLSADKKKPTVSTTSAVGSNYGCVTNLRKRKINPESQEISVDGDLAASIRRYAFYYYVMDNYKRSAIPLTPRLAATFRHRDNIFIEIGDEIIIHSWSDKQLKALTRVVKIIEELDTIILESDRVEFCDKDLIANATIPRKGMQYLLMGYSILHEKTSHQSLSTGIIVSDATRRLRYMGSSGSFKGDSGGSCWDENGQLIGMQIEVEKVPHTKDDKGRPASPASGGRCCIVAMRDIFGHIQDLLPPDSDVDWTE
;
A
#
# COMPACT_ATOMS: atom_id res chain seq x y z
N MET A 1 38.12 -9.23 -2.44
CA MET A 1 36.66 -9.07 -2.54
C MET A 1 36.16 -10.28 -3.29
N VAL A 2 35.60 -11.26 -2.59
CA VAL A 2 34.76 -12.28 -3.23
C VAL A 2 33.64 -11.50 -3.91
N ASP A 3 33.47 -11.71 -5.21
CA ASP A 3 32.61 -10.87 -6.03
C ASP A 3 31.17 -11.03 -5.51
N ALA A 4 30.53 -9.92 -5.13
CA ALA A 4 29.16 -9.90 -4.62
C ALA A 4 28.16 -10.66 -5.51
N TYR A 5 28.46 -10.67 -6.80
CA TYR A 5 27.77 -11.45 -7.80
C TYR A 5 27.84 -12.95 -7.50
N GLN A 6 29.03 -13.47 -7.18
CA GLN A 6 29.26 -14.88 -6.88
C GLN A 6 28.48 -15.33 -5.64
N GLU A 7 28.38 -14.50 -4.60
CA GLU A 7 27.60 -14.81 -3.40
C GLU A 7 26.09 -14.97 -3.70
N VAL A 8 25.55 -14.12 -4.59
CA VAL A 8 24.16 -14.24 -5.07
C VAL A 8 23.97 -15.51 -5.90
N VAL A 9 24.93 -15.83 -6.78
CA VAL A 9 24.91 -17.04 -7.61
C VAL A 9 24.92 -18.28 -6.72
N ASP A 10 25.83 -18.34 -5.76
CA ASP A 10 25.98 -19.49 -4.85
C ASP A 10 24.69 -19.70 -4.02
N LYS A 11 24.07 -18.62 -3.55
CA LYS A 11 22.81 -18.69 -2.79
C LYS A 11 21.63 -19.14 -3.65
N LEU A 12 21.55 -18.70 -4.91
CA LEU A 12 20.52 -19.17 -5.86
C LEU A 12 20.65 -20.66 -6.13
N CYS A 13 21.88 -21.13 -6.38
CA CYS A 13 22.18 -22.55 -6.57
C CYS A 13 21.83 -23.38 -5.35
N GLN A 14 21.98 -22.85 -4.13
CA GLN A 14 21.55 -23.52 -2.90
C GLN A 14 20.02 -23.60 -2.76
N ILE A 15 19.30 -22.51 -3.03
CA ILE A 15 17.85 -22.42 -2.83
C ILE A 15 17.07 -23.21 -3.90
N HIS A 16 17.60 -23.28 -5.11
CA HIS A 16 17.04 -24.03 -6.24
C HIS A 16 17.89 -25.24 -6.61
N ALA A 17 18.56 -25.85 -5.63
CA ALA A 17 19.39 -27.05 -5.85
C ALA A 17 18.59 -28.20 -6.49
N ASP A 18 17.30 -28.28 -6.20
CA ASP A 18 16.38 -29.29 -6.74
C ASP A 18 15.76 -28.92 -8.10
N ASP A 19 16.05 -27.71 -8.63
CA ASP A 19 15.47 -27.16 -9.86
C ASP A 19 16.52 -26.39 -10.68
N VAL A 20 17.39 -27.15 -11.34
CA VAL A 20 18.53 -26.64 -12.10
C VAL A 20 18.10 -25.76 -13.28
N GLU A 21 16.97 -26.07 -13.91
CA GLU A 21 16.43 -25.31 -15.05
C GLU A 21 16.00 -23.91 -14.60
N LYS A 22 15.22 -23.83 -13.52
CA LYS A 22 14.81 -22.55 -12.92
C LYS A 22 16.00 -21.74 -12.39
N CYS A 23 16.98 -22.40 -11.79
CA CYS A 23 18.21 -21.74 -11.36
C CYS A 23 18.94 -21.11 -12.55
N THR A 24 19.07 -21.83 -13.66
CA THR A 24 19.74 -21.34 -14.89
C THR A 24 18.99 -20.14 -15.47
N GLU A 25 17.66 -20.18 -15.53
CA GLU A 25 16.85 -19.08 -16.04
C GLU A 25 17.00 -17.79 -15.20
N ILE A 26 17.02 -17.92 -13.87
CA ILE A 26 17.23 -16.77 -12.97
C ILE A 26 18.64 -16.19 -13.18
N LEU A 27 19.65 -17.03 -13.35
CA LEU A 27 21.02 -16.60 -13.59
C LEU A 27 21.16 -15.85 -14.92
N ASP A 28 20.51 -16.29 -15.98
CA ASP A 28 20.50 -15.60 -17.28
C ASP A 28 19.84 -14.21 -17.18
N ILE A 29 18.73 -14.10 -16.44
CA ILE A 29 18.06 -12.82 -16.18
C ILE A 29 19.01 -11.87 -15.43
N LEU A 30 19.71 -12.38 -14.41
CA LEU A 30 20.66 -11.59 -13.63
C LEU A 30 21.86 -11.14 -14.45
N ALA A 31 22.39 -12.00 -15.34
CA ALA A 31 23.49 -11.64 -16.23
C ALA A 31 23.10 -10.52 -17.21
N ILE A 32 21.88 -10.55 -17.75
CA ILE A 32 21.35 -9.48 -18.62
C ILE A 32 21.20 -8.16 -17.84
N GLU A 33 20.71 -8.23 -16.61
CA GLU A 33 20.55 -7.04 -15.76
C GLU A 33 21.90 -6.47 -15.31
N ASP A 34 22.89 -7.31 -15.00
CA ASP A 34 24.24 -6.87 -14.68
C ASP A 34 24.91 -6.14 -15.85
N ALA A 35 24.75 -6.70 -17.07
CA ALA A 35 25.25 -6.08 -18.29
C ALA A 35 24.63 -4.69 -18.53
N LYS A 36 23.34 -4.51 -18.23
CA LYS A 36 22.66 -3.19 -18.30
C LYS A 36 23.16 -2.20 -17.25
N CYS A 37 23.50 -2.68 -16.06
CA CYS A 37 24.03 -1.84 -14.97
C CYS A 37 25.53 -1.55 -15.09
N GLY A 38 26.20 -2.05 -16.14
CA GLY A 38 27.62 -1.81 -16.40
C GLY A 38 28.53 -2.28 -15.26
N ARG A 39 28.18 -3.41 -14.61
CA ARG A 39 28.88 -3.95 -13.42
C ARG A 39 28.94 -3.00 -12.22
N ARG A 40 28.03 -2.02 -12.12
CA ARG A 40 27.91 -1.18 -10.92
C ARG A 40 27.17 -1.94 -9.82
N VAL A 41 27.92 -2.75 -9.07
CA VAL A 41 27.46 -3.53 -7.90
C VAL A 41 26.80 -2.66 -6.81
N ASN A 42 27.00 -1.33 -6.85
CA ASN A 42 26.38 -0.37 -5.92
C ASN A 42 24.98 0.12 -6.33
N SER A 43 24.42 -0.39 -7.45
CA SER A 43 23.02 -0.10 -7.80
C SER A 43 22.09 -0.54 -6.67
N ALA A 44 20.99 0.20 -6.45
CA ALA A 44 20.02 -0.12 -5.40
C ALA A 44 19.47 -1.55 -5.53
N LYS A 45 19.34 -2.05 -6.76
CA LYS A 45 18.89 -3.41 -7.08
C LYS A 45 19.87 -4.48 -6.59
N TRP A 46 21.18 -4.26 -6.77
CA TRP A 46 22.23 -5.17 -6.27
C TRP A 46 22.35 -5.13 -4.74
N ARG A 47 22.18 -3.97 -4.10
CA ARG A 47 22.11 -3.87 -2.63
C ARG A 47 20.93 -4.64 -2.05
N MET A 48 19.76 -4.56 -2.67
CA MET A 48 18.57 -5.32 -2.26
C MET A 48 18.79 -6.83 -2.41
N LEU A 49 19.33 -7.28 -3.54
CA LEU A 49 19.67 -8.70 -3.76
C LEU A 49 20.63 -9.22 -2.69
N LYS A 50 21.66 -8.45 -2.33
CA LYS A 50 22.59 -8.78 -1.23
C LYS A 50 21.87 -8.91 0.11
N ASN A 51 21.02 -7.96 0.45
CA ASN A 51 20.29 -7.98 1.71
C ASN A 51 19.32 -9.17 1.78
N LEU A 52 18.74 -9.57 0.64
CA LEU A 52 17.87 -10.74 0.56
C LEU A 52 18.64 -12.07 0.72
N ILE A 53 19.94 -12.16 0.39
CA ILE A 53 20.75 -13.39 0.59
C ILE A 53 20.71 -13.88 2.03
N ALA A 54 20.59 -12.97 3.00
CA ALA A 54 20.51 -13.31 4.42
C ALA A 54 19.21 -14.05 4.81
N PHE A 55 18.19 -14.10 3.94
CA PHE A 55 16.87 -14.66 4.24
C PHE A 55 16.35 -15.58 3.13
N ASP A 56 16.34 -16.89 3.38
CA ASP A 56 16.02 -17.92 2.38
C ASP A 56 14.62 -17.80 1.76
N GLN A 57 13.57 -17.60 2.57
CA GLN A 57 12.19 -17.53 2.09
C GLN A 57 11.87 -16.25 1.29
N PRO A 58 12.24 -15.04 1.75
CA PRO A 58 12.14 -13.82 0.96
C PRO A 58 12.94 -13.86 -0.34
N PHE A 59 14.17 -14.38 -0.30
CA PHE A 59 15.00 -14.52 -1.49
C PHE A 59 14.39 -15.49 -2.49
N LYS A 60 13.88 -16.63 -2.03
CA LYS A 60 13.15 -17.59 -2.87
C LYS A 60 11.93 -16.94 -3.54
N SER A 61 11.07 -16.28 -2.77
CA SER A 61 9.89 -15.59 -3.31
C SER A 61 10.25 -14.51 -4.34
N TYR A 62 11.33 -13.75 -4.10
CA TYR A 62 11.82 -12.76 -5.05
C TYR A 62 12.34 -13.39 -6.35
N SER A 63 13.13 -14.47 -6.24
CA SER A 63 13.69 -15.19 -7.38
C SER A 63 12.60 -15.81 -8.28
N GLU A 64 11.50 -16.29 -7.68
CA GLU A 64 10.35 -16.82 -8.43
C GLU A 64 9.58 -15.74 -9.18
N LYS A 65 9.50 -14.54 -8.60
CA LYS A 65 8.88 -13.37 -9.28
C LYS A 65 9.70 -12.90 -10.48
N LEU A 66 11.04 -13.06 -10.46
CA LEU A 66 11.90 -12.69 -11.59
C LEU A 66 11.53 -13.49 -12.84
N VAL A 67 11.38 -14.81 -12.72
CA VAL A 67 10.96 -15.71 -13.82
C VAL A 67 9.59 -15.33 -14.36
N LEU A 68 8.60 -15.16 -13.47
CA LEU A 68 7.23 -14.78 -13.85
C LEU A 68 7.15 -13.42 -14.56
N SER A 69 8.09 -12.52 -14.27
CA SER A 69 8.17 -11.21 -14.92
C SER A 69 8.84 -11.25 -16.31
N ALA A 70 9.68 -12.26 -16.56
CA ALA A 70 10.35 -12.47 -17.84
C ALA A 70 9.39 -13.11 -18.87
N ASP A 71 8.57 -14.07 -18.45
CA ASP A 71 7.60 -14.73 -19.35
C ASP A 71 6.51 -13.80 -19.87
N LYS A 72 6.11 -12.79 -19.09
CA LYS A 72 5.13 -11.77 -19.54
C LYS A 72 5.67 -10.84 -20.64
N LYS A 73 6.95 -10.92 -21.02
CA LYS A 73 7.55 -10.15 -22.11
C LYS A 73 7.71 -10.93 -23.42
N LYS A 74 7.37 -12.23 -23.47
CA LYS A 74 7.30 -12.98 -24.73
C LYS A 74 5.96 -12.71 -25.42
N PRO A 75 5.94 -12.17 -26.66
CA PRO A 75 4.70 -11.94 -27.39
C PRO A 75 4.11 -13.29 -27.84
N THR A 76 3.00 -13.71 -27.24
CA THR A 76 2.23 -14.87 -27.69
C THR A 76 1.25 -14.43 -28.78
N VAL A 77 1.44 -14.91 -30.00
CA VAL A 77 0.47 -14.80 -31.10
C VAL A 77 -0.60 -15.87 -30.87
N SER A 78 -1.87 -15.48 -30.74
CA SER A 78 -3.00 -16.42 -30.67
C SER A 78 -3.98 -16.19 -31.81
N THR A 79 -4.17 -17.26 -32.58
CA THR A 79 -5.13 -17.40 -33.67
C THR A 79 -6.50 -17.75 -33.09
N THR A 80 -7.54 -17.00 -33.46
CA THR A 80 -8.93 -17.27 -33.09
C THR A 80 -9.58 -18.34 -33.97
N SER A 81 -10.33 -19.25 -33.37
CA SER A 81 -11.44 -19.94 -34.02
C SER A 81 -12.63 -20.04 -33.05
N ALA A 82 -13.80 -19.73 -33.58
CA ALA A 82 -15.09 -19.71 -32.89
C ALA A 82 -15.90 -20.96 -33.24
N VAL A 83 -16.62 -21.53 -32.26
CA VAL A 83 -17.83 -22.35 -32.47
C VAL A 83 -18.74 -22.19 -31.25
N GLY A 84 -20.02 -21.88 -31.48
CA GLY A 84 -21.04 -21.74 -30.43
C GLY A 84 -21.82 -23.03 -30.14
N SER A 85 -22.66 -23.00 -29.11
CA SER A 85 -23.88 -23.82 -29.00
C SER A 85 -24.79 -23.31 -27.87
N ASN A 86 -26.09 -23.31 -28.15
CA ASN A 86 -27.21 -22.99 -27.26
C ASN A 86 -27.67 -24.22 -26.46
N TYR A 87 -28.44 -23.97 -25.39
CA TYR A 87 -29.70 -24.63 -24.95
C TYR A 87 -29.78 -24.81 -23.42
N GLY A 88 -30.97 -24.52 -22.86
CA GLY A 88 -31.47 -25.21 -21.66
C GLY A 88 -31.93 -24.34 -20.48
N CYS A 89 -33.20 -23.97 -20.48
CA CYS A 89 -33.94 -23.40 -19.34
C CYS A 89 -34.27 -24.47 -18.28
N VAL A 90 -33.99 -24.21 -16.99
CA VAL A 90 -34.75 -24.80 -15.86
C VAL A 90 -34.84 -23.78 -14.72
N THR A 91 -36.07 -23.51 -14.31
CA THR A 91 -36.50 -22.61 -13.23
C THR A 91 -36.12 -23.13 -11.85
N ASN A 92 -35.57 -22.28 -10.97
CA ASN A 92 -35.56 -22.52 -9.53
C ASN A 92 -35.76 -21.22 -8.76
N LEU A 93 -36.56 -21.32 -7.68
CA LEU A 93 -37.17 -20.21 -6.94
C LEU A 93 -36.20 -19.08 -6.60
N ARG A 94 -36.53 -17.88 -7.09
CA ARG A 94 -35.90 -16.62 -6.70
C ARG A 94 -36.08 -16.39 -5.20
N LYS A 95 -35.06 -16.71 -4.40
CA LYS A 95 -34.80 -15.92 -3.19
C LYS A 95 -34.56 -14.49 -3.69
N ARG A 96 -35.49 -13.58 -3.37
CA ARG A 96 -35.32 -12.15 -3.64
C ARG A 96 -33.97 -11.74 -3.06
N LYS A 97 -33.01 -11.49 -3.96
CA LYS A 97 -31.79 -10.76 -3.66
C LYS A 97 -32.30 -9.40 -3.20
N ILE A 98 -32.32 -9.16 -1.89
CA ILE A 98 -32.43 -7.80 -1.38
C ILE A 98 -31.18 -7.14 -1.92
N ASN A 99 -31.34 -6.35 -2.98
CA ASN A 99 -30.33 -5.41 -3.38
C ASN A 99 -30.32 -4.42 -2.22
N PRO A 100 -29.26 -4.34 -1.38
CA PRO A 100 -29.14 -3.16 -0.56
C PRO A 100 -29.05 -2.03 -1.58
N GLU A 101 -30.08 -1.19 -1.64
CA GLU A 101 -30.02 0.07 -2.33
C GLU A 101 -28.75 0.72 -1.81
N SER A 102 -27.70 0.71 -2.64
CA SER A 102 -26.48 1.44 -2.37
C SER A 102 -26.91 2.89 -2.42
N GLN A 103 -27.33 3.44 -1.27
CA GLN A 103 -27.33 4.86 -1.08
C GLN A 103 -25.90 5.29 -1.34
N GLU A 104 -25.65 5.79 -2.55
CA GLU A 104 -24.42 6.49 -2.85
C GLU A 104 -24.36 7.64 -1.87
N ILE A 105 -23.41 7.55 -0.93
CA ILE A 105 -23.13 8.63 0.01
C ILE A 105 -22.68 9.79 -0.86
N SER A 106 -23.46 10.87 -0.88
CA SER A 106 -23.15 12.05 -1.68
C SER A 106 -21.80 12.61 -1.24
N VAL A 107 -20.86 12.73 -2.17
CA VAL A 107 -19.56 13.36 -1.92
C VAL A 107 -19.74 14.87 -2.03
N ASP A 108 -19.45 15.60 -0.97
CA ASP A 108 -19.27 17.05 -1.03
C ASP A 108 -18.03 17.36 -1.88
N GLY A 109 -18.25 18.03 -3.02
CA GLY A 109 -17.20 18.37 -3.98
C GLY A 109 -16.19 19.39 -3.44
N ASP A 110 -16.63 20.31 -2.58
CA ASP A 110 -15.76 21.30 -1.96
C ASP A 110 -14.89 20.65 -0.89
N LEU A 111 -15.48 19.75 -0.09
CA LEU A 111 -14.74 18.93 0.85
C LEU A 111 -13.68 18.08 0.11
N ALA A 112 -14.07 17.38 -0.95
CA ALA A 112 -13.17 16.56 -1.76
C ALA A 112 -12.02 17.39 -2.36
N ALA A 113 -12.30 18.60 -2.85
CA ALA A 113 -11.28 19.53 -3.33
C ALA A 113 -10.35 19.99 -2.19
N SER A 114 -10.89 20.25 -1.00
CA SER A 114 -10.13 20.73 0.15
C SER A 114 -9.16 19.68 0.71
N ILE A 115 -9.53 18.40 0.73
CA ILE A 115 -8.67 17.30 1.21
C ILE A 115 -7.64 16.88 0.15
N ARG A 116 -7.95 17.06 -1.14
CA ARG A 116 -7.08 16.68 -2.26
C ARG A 116 -5.72 17.39 -2.24
N ARG A 117 -5.61 18.55 -1.59
CA ARG A 117 -4.31 19.23 -1.40
C ARG A 117 -3.32 18.42 -0.57
N TYR A 118 -3.82 17.49 0.25
CA TYR A 118 -3.03 16.58 1.07
C TYR A 118 -2.77 15.22 0.40
N ALA A 119 -2.96 15.12 -0.91
CA ALA A 119 -2.66 13.91 -1.67
C ALA A 119 -1.17 13.84 -2.01
N PHE A 120 -0.42 13.11 -1.19
CA PHE A 120 1.01 12.87 -1.40
C PHE A 120 1.28 11.42 -1.75
N TYR A 121 2.36 11.21 -2.51
CA TYR A 121 2.75 9.88 -2.93
C TYR A 121 4.25 9.73 -3.11
N TYR A 122 4.70 8.49 -3.14
CA TYR A 122 6.08 8.12 -3.47
C TYR A 122 6.09 6.85 -4.34
N TYR A 123 7.27 6.51 -4.84
CA TYR A 123 7.52 5.30 -5.64
C TYR A 123 8.46 4.37 -4.89
N VAL A 124 8.26 3.05 -5.00
CA VAL A 124 9.20 2.04 -4.48
C VAL A 124 9.70 1.22 -5.65
N MET A 125 10.80 1.66 -6.26
CA MET A 125 11.54 0.97 -7.33
C MET A 125 10.73 0.59 -8.59
N ASP A 126 9.42 0.83 -8.59
CA ASP A 126 8.45 0.61 -9.65
C ASP A 126 7.75 1.93 -10.00
N ASN A 127 6.83 1.87 -10.97
CA ASN A 127 6.09 3.03 -11.43
C ASN A 127 4.74 3.21 -10.71
N TYR A 128 4.54 2.53 -9.56
CA TYR A 128 3.31 2.66 -8.78
C TYR A 128 3.44 3.71 -7.70
N LYS A 129 2.50 4.65 -7.71
CA LYS A 129 2.32 5.60 -6.61
C LYS A 129 1.76 4.86 -5.41
N ARG A 130 2.43 5.07 -4.27
CA ARG A 130 1.97 4.66 -2.94
C ARG A 130 1.64 5.90 -2.14
N SER A 131 0.57 5.85 -1.38
CA SER A 131 0.08 6.98 -0.59
C SER A 131 1.07 7.35 0.52
N ALA A 132 1.24 8.65 0.74
CA ALA A 132 1.84 9.20 1.95
C ALA A 132 0.88 10.25 2.52
N ILE A 133 0.73 10.29 3.84
CA ILE A 133 -0.23 11.14 4.54
C ILE A 133 0.55 12.20 5.33
N PRO A 134 0.42 13.49 5.00
CA PRO A 134 0.92 14.55 5.88
C PRO A 134 0.28 14.46 7.27
N LEU A 135 1.09 14.53 8.33
CA LEU A 135 0.63 14.52 9.72
C LEU A 135 0.78 15.90 10.37
N THR A 136 1.95 16.51 10.14
CA THR A 136 2.36 17.85 10.57
C THR A 136 3.07 18.53 9.39
N PRO A 137 3.46 19.82 9.49
CA PRO A 137 4.23 20.45 8.44
C PRO A 137 5.46 19.62 8.04
N ARG A 138 6.12 18.91 8.96
CA ARG A 138 7.38 18.19 8.68
C ARG A 138 7.27 16.67 8.72
N LEU A 139 6.18 16.11 9.25
CA LEU A 139 6.00 14.67 9.36
C LEU A 139 4.95 14.14 8.39
N ALA A 140 5.20 12.96 7.84
CA ALA A 140 4.25 12.20 7.06
C ALA A 140 4.24 10.72 7.50
N ALA A 141 3.16 10.00 7.20
CA ALA A 141 3.04 8.56 7.42
C ALA A 141 2.82 7.79 6.12
N THR A 142 3.29 6.55 6.10
CA THR A 142 2.92 5.52 5.12
C THR A 142 2.80 4.16 5.82
N PHE A 143 2.48 3.10 5.08
CA PHE A 143 2.29 1.75 5.60
C PHE A 143 3.61 0.95 5.65
N ARG A 144 3.68 -0.11 6.47
CA ARG A 144 4.90 -0.91 6.72
C ARG A 144 4.92 -2.26 5.99
N HIS A 145 3.80 -2.78 5.52
CA HIS A 145 3.70 -4.09 4.87
C HIS A 145 4.14 -4.10 3.39
N ARG A 146 4.21 -5.32 2.81
CA ARG A 146 4.53 -5.59 1.39
C ARG A 146 5.86 -4.98 0.96
N ASP A 147 5.84 -4.13 -0.07
CA ASP A 147 7.04 -3.58 -0.68
C ASP A 147 7.76 -2.60 0.26
N ASN A 148 7.07 -2.14 1.31
CA ASN A 148 7.63 -1.28 2.34
C ASN A 148 8.27 -2.05 3.50
N ILE A 149 8.20 -3.40 3.51
CA ILE A 149 8.74 -4.22 4.62
C ILE A 149 10.27 -4.19 4.70
N PHE A 150 10.93 -3.63 3.69
CA PHE A 150 12.38 -3.48 3.65
C PHE A 150 12.86 -2.07 3.97
N ILE A 151 11.95 -1.13 4.19
CA ILE A 151 12.30 0.24 4.58
C ILE A 151 12.77 0.22 6.03
N GLU A 152 13.94 0.78 6.29
CA GLU A 152 14.58 0.86 7.60
C GLU A 152 14.67 2.31 8.11
N ILE A 153 14.88 2.47 9.41
CA ILE A 153 15.13 3.79 10.00
C ILE A 153 16.42 4.38 9.40
N GLY A 154 16.34 5.63 8.96
CA GLY A 154 17.42 6.33 8.28
C GLY A 154 17.33 6.29 6.75
N ASP A 155 16.50 5.42 6.17
CA ASP A 155 16.29 5.40 4.72
C ASP A 155 15.70 6.71 4.20
N GLU A 156 16.07 7.08 2.99
CA GLU A 156 15.57 8.28 2.33
C GLU A 156 14.47 7.96 1.31
N ILE A 157 13.37 8.71 1.37
CA ILE A 157 12.22 8.56 0.48
C ILE A 157 11.85 9.92 -0.09
N ILE A 158 11.64 9.98 -1.42
CA ILE A 158 11.15 11.19 -2.07
C ILE A 158 9.64 11.15 -2.13
N ILE A 159 9.00 12.12 -1.48
CA ILE A 159 7.54 12.31 -1.51
C ILE A 159 7.20 13.42 -2.52
N HIS A 160 6.18 13.18 -3.33
CA HIS A 160 5.63 14.09 -4.32
C HIS A 160 4.24 14.55 -3.93
N SER A 161 3.93 15.83 -4.16
CA SER A 161 2.55 16.29 -4.11
C SER A 161 1.83 15.97 -5.42
N TRP A 162 0.56 15.56 -5.31
CA TRP A 162 -0.30 15.41 -6.46
C TRP A 162 -0.92 16.72 -6.92
N SER A 163 -1.24 17.62 -6.00
CA SER A 163 -1.81 18.94 -6.29
C SER A 163 -0.76 19.91 -6.83
N ASP A 164 0.43 19.92 -6.23
CA ASP A 164 1.57 20.73 -6.67
C ASP A 164 2.65 19.84 -7.29
N LYS A 165 2.78 19.89 -8.62
CA LYS A 165 3.76 19.07 -9.36
C LYS A 165 5.22 19.46 -9.11
N GLN A 166 5.46 20.66 -8.59
CA GLN A 166 6.81 21.14 -8.27
C GLN A 166 7.24 20.73 -6.87
N LEU A 167 6.29 20.53 -5.96
CA LEU A 167 6.58 20.11 -4.60
C LEU A 167 7.06 18.65 -4.57
N LYS A 168 8.34 18.51 -4.23
CA LYS A 168 9.02 17.25 -3.96
C LYS A 168 9.84 17.40 -2.68
N ALA A 169 9.63 16.51 -1.72
CA ALA A 169 10.34 16.51 -0.45
C ALA A 169 11.23 15.27 -0.37
N LEU A 170 12.53 15.48 -0.14
CA LEU A 170 13.38 14.42 0.37
C LEU A 170 13.03 14.25 1.86
N THR A 171 12.71 13.03 2.24
CA THR A 171 12.37 12.65 3.61
C THR A 171 13.25 11.53 4.09
N ARG A 172 13.37 11.42 5.41
CA ARG A 172 14.07 10.35 6.09
C ARG A 172 13.10 9.57 6.97
N VAL A 173 13.26 8.25 7.02
CA VAL A 173 12.49 7.39 7.91
C VAL A 173 12.99 7.61 9.33
N VAL A 174 12.14 8.16 10.19
CA VAL A 174 12.50 8.49 11.58
C VAL A 174 11.94 7.51 12.59
N LYS A 175 10.85 6.82 12.24
CA LYS A 175 10.21 5.85 13.13
C LYS A 175 9.44 4.79 12.35
N ILE A 176 9.42 3.57 12.89
CA ILE A 176 8.59 2.47 12.41
C ILE A 176 7.75 1.99 13.60
N ILE A 177 6.43 1.89 13.39
CA ILE A 177 5.45 1.45 14.38
C ILE A 177 4.86 0.15 13.85
N GLU A 178 5.49 -0.98 14.20
CA GLU A 178 5.18 -2.30 13.63
C GLU A 178 3.75 -2.76 13.99
N GLU A 179 3.31 -2.49 15.22
CA GLU A 179 1.98 -2.82 15.72
C GLU A 179 0.84 -2.11 14.95
N LEU A 180 1.12 -0.92 14.43
CA LEU A 180 0.21 -0.11 13.63
C LEU A 180 0.47 -0.23 12.12
N ASP A 181 1.44 -1.04 11.70
CA ASP A 181 1.80 -1.19 10.28
C ASP A 181 2.11 0.17 9.62
N THR A 182 2.87 1.01 10.32
CA THR A 182 3.10 2.42 9.98
C THR A 182 4.59 2.77 9.94
N ILE A 183 4.98 3.59 8.96
CA ILE A 183 6.29 4.21 8.83
C ILE A 183 6.12 5.72 8.92
N ILE A 184 6.94 6.39 9.72
CA ILE A 184 6.96 7.84 9.88
C ILE A 184 8.17 8.41 9.15
N LEU A 185 7.90 9.43 8.35
CA LEU A 185 8.84 10.13 7.49
C LEU A 185 8.95 11.59 7.94
N GLU A 186 10.15 12.13 7.96
CA GLU A 186 10.43 13.52 8.32
C GLU A 186 11.09 14.26 7.15
N SER A 187 10.71 15.51 6.90
CA SER A 187 11.43 16.41 6.00
C SER A 187 12.12 17.54 6.75
N ASP A 188 13.43 17.69 6.52
CA ASP A 188 14.21 18.78 7.12
C ASP A 188 13.91 20.16 6.48
N ARG A 189 13.39 20.20 5.26
CA ARG A 189 13.32 21.45 4.46
C ARG A 189 11.97 21.80 3.88
N VAL A 190 11.14 20.81 3.56
CA VAL A 190 9.88 21.04 2.84
C VAL A 190 8.72 20.79 3.78
N GLU A 191 7.72 21.67 3.73
CA GLU A 191 6.49 21.51 4.50
C GLU A 191 5.42 20.80 3.66
N PHE A 192 4.79 19.77 4.25
CA PHE A 192 3.72 19.01 3.63
C PHE A 192 2.36 19.65 3.77
N CYS A 193 2.14 20.36 4.88
CA CYS A 193 0.89 21.03 5.18
C CYS A 193 1.13 22.28 6.02
N ASP A 194 0.13 23.15 6.00
CA ASP A 194 0.07 24.46 6.66
C ASP A 194 -0.26 24.38 8.16
N LYS A 195 -0.63 23.20 8.66
CA LYS A 195 -1.10 22.98 10.03
C LYS A 195 -0.85 21.55 10.48
N ASP A 196 -0.95 21.32 11.78
CA ASP A 196 -0.95 19.96 12.35
C ASP A 196 -2.30 19.28 12.12
N LEU A 197 -2.31 18.37 11.16
CA LEU A 197 -3.48 17.56 10.83
C LEU A 197 -3.76 16.52 11.91
N ILE A 198 -2.70 16.00 12.54
CA ILE A 198 -2.82 14.94 13.54
C ILE A 198 -3.31 15.45 14.89
N ALA A 199 -3.01 16.70 15.27
CA ALA A 199 -3.45 17.30 16.53
C ALA A 199 -4.98 17.45 16.61
N ASN A 200 -5.61 17.69 15.46
CA ASN A 200 -7.07 17.86 15.34
C ASN A 200 -7.77 16.58 14.83
N ALA A 201 -7.13 15.42 14.97
CA ALA A 201 -7.66 14.18 14.45
C ALA A 201 -8.90 13.71 15.21
N THR A 202 -9.93 13.35 14.46
CA THR A 202 -11.17 12.81 15.02
C THR A 202 -11.07 11.29 15.21
N ILE A 203 -11.51 10.80 16.37
CA ILE A 203 -11.53 9.35 16.64
C ILE A 203 -12.63 8.70 15.80
N PRO A 204 -12.33 7.67 14.98
CA PRO A 204 -13.36 6.94 14.24
C PRO A 204 -14.39 6.31 15.19
N ARG A 205 -15.67 6.29 14.77
CA ARG A 205 -16.77 5.67 15.54
C ARG A 205 -17.70 4.90 14.62
N LYS A 206 -18.23 3.77 15.06
CA LYS A 206 -19.22 3.01 14.28
C LYS A 206 -20.37 3.93 13.79
N GLY A 207 -20.68 3.84 12.49
CA GLY A 207 -21.69 4.67 11.82
C GLY A 207 -21.16 5.98 11.24
N MET A 208 -19.95 6.41 11.61
CA MET A 208 -19.32 7.61 11.05
C MET A 208 -19.05 7.44 9.56
N GLN A 209 -19.46 8.42 8.74
CA GLN A 209 -19.09 8.49 7.33
C GLN A 209 -17.65 8.96 7.19
N TYR A 210 -16.96 8.49 6.16
CA TYR A 210 -15.62 8.94 5.84
C TYR A 210 -15.36 8.97 4.33
N LEU A 211 -14.40 9.80 3.94
CA LEU A 211 -13.76 9.82 2.63
C LEU A 211 -12.39 9.14 2.72
N LEU A 212 -12.15 8.13 1.89
CA LEU A 212 -10.85 7.48 1.71
C LEU A 212 -10.20 7.99 0.44
N MET A 213 -9.05 8.64 0.61
CA MET A 213 -8.20 9.15 -0.47
C MET A 213 -6.91 8.33 -0.56
N GLY A 214 -6.60 7.80 -1.74
CA GLY A 214 -5.39 7.01 -1.97
C GLY A 214 -4.98 6.94 -3.44
N TYR A 215 -4.18 5.93 -3.79
CA TYR A 215 -3.76 5.67 -5.16
C TYR A 215 -4.08 4.24 -5.59
N SER A 216 -5.17 4.08 -6.34
CA SER A 216 -5.54 2.76 -6.86
C SER A 216 -4.73 2.38 -8.09
N ILE A 217 -4.30 1.12 -8.15
CA ILE A 217 -3.61 0.54 -9.31
C ILE A 217 -4.65 -0.08 -10.24
N LEU A 218 -4.81 0.51 -11.42
CA LEU A 218 -5.65 -0.01 -12.48
C LEU A 218 -4.83 -0.84 -13.47
N HIS A 219 -5.32 -2.03 -13.81
CA HIS A 219 -4.74 -2.95 -14.80
C HIS A 219 -3.24 -3.26 -14.63
N GLU A 220 -2.71 -3.19 -13.40
CA GLU A 220 -1.28 -3.42 -13.12
C GLU A 220 -0.35 -2.56 -14.00
N LYS A 221 -0.78 -1.34 -14.35
CA LYS A 221 -0.01 -0.46 -15.25
C LYS A 221 -0.01 0.99 -14.80
N THR A 222 -1.11 1.48 -14.23
CA THR A 222 -1.26 2.89 -13.90
C THR A 222 -1.82 3.07 -12.49
N SER A 223 -1.26 4.03 -11.77
CA SER A 223 -1.73 4.46 -10.46
C SER A 223 -2.40 5.82 -10.58
N HIS A 224 -3.69 5.86 -10.21
CA HIS A 224 -4.52 7.05 -10.26
C HIS A 224 -4.90 7.43 -8.84
N GLN A 225 -5.00 8.74 -8.57
CA GLN A 225 -5.62 9.18 -7.33
C GLN A 225 -7.07 8.68 -7.31
N SER A 226 -7.44 8.02 -6.23
CA SER A 226 -8.80 7.54 -5.98
C SER A 226 -9.38 8.26 -4.76
N LEU A 227 -10.68 8.49 -4.83
CA LEU A 227 -11.49 8.93 -3.71
C LEU A 227 -12.70 8.01 -3.62
N SER A 228 -12.97 7.50 -2.43
CA SER A 228 -14.12 6.64 -2.15
C SER A 228 -14.77 7.04 -0.84
N THR A 229 -16.05 6.75 -0.70
CA THR A 229 -16.81 6.98 0.54
C THR A 229 -17.00 5.67 1.28
N GLY A 230 -17.11 5.74 2.60
CA GLY A 230 -17.52 4.60 3.40
C GLY A 230 -18.13 5.01 4.73
N ILE A 231 -18.54 4.00 5.49
CA ILE A 231 -18.95 4.12 6.89
C ILE A 231 -18.06 3.23 7.74
N ILE A 232 -17.73 3.67 8.96
CA ILE A 232 -17.09 2.81 9.94
C ILE A 232 -18.11 1.76 10.39
N VAL A 233 -17.83 0.48 10.13
CA VAL A 233 -18.76 -0.63 10.39
C VAL A 233 -18.58 -1.25 11.77
N SER A 234 -17.41 -1.10 12.38
CA SER A 234 -17.15 -1.56 13.74
C SER A 234 -16.15 -0.66 14.45
N ASP A 235 -16.27 -0.61 15.77
CA ASP A 235 -15.28 0.02 16.64
C ASP A 235 -13.93 -0.72 16.60
N ALA A 236 -12.93 -0.15 17.28
CA ALA A 236 -11.58 -0.68 17.32
C ALA A 236 -11.56 -2.15 17.77
N THR A 237 -10.94 -2.99 16.95
CA THR A 237 -10.60 -4.37 17.30
C THR A 237 -9.43 -4.39 18.30
N ARG A 238 -9.08 -5.56 18.83
CA ARG A 238 -7.94 -5.76 19.75
C ARG A 238 -6.58 -5.24 19.23
N ARG A 239 -6.46 -4.97 17.93
CA ARG A 239 -5.23 -4.42 17.30
C ARG A 239 -5.33 -2.92 16.99
N LEU A 240 -6.20 -2.16 17.69
CA LEU A 240 -6.42 -0.72 17.47
C LEU A 240 -6.80 -0.38 16.01
N ARG A 241 -7.62 -1.25 15.43
CA ARG A 241 -8.01 -1.18 14.01
C ARG A 241 -9.52 -1.09 13.88
N TYR A 242 -9.98 -0.11 13.14
CA TYR A 242 -11.37 0.09 12.76
C TYR A 242 -11.66 -0.58 11.42
N MET A 243 -12.90 -1.00 11.21
CA MET A 243 -13.32 -1.57 9.92
C MET A 243 -14.15 -0.54 9.17
N GLY A 244 -13.79 -0.26 7.93
CA GLY A 244 -14.55 0.59 7.02
C GLY A 244 -15.33 -0.21 5.98
N SER A 245 -16.44 0.35 5.48
CA SER A 245 -17.25 -0.28 4.43
C SER A 245 -16.69 -0.10 3.03
N SER A 246 -15.77 0.84 2.83
CA SER A 246 -15.16 1.09 1.52
C SER A 246 -14.32 -0.10 1.09
N GLY A 247 -14.24 -0.33 -0.23
CA GLY A 247 -13.36 -1.33 -0.81
C GLY A 247 -11.89 -1.05 -0.51
N SER A 248 -11.12 -2.07 -0.20
CA SER A 248 -9.65 -2.02 -0.25
C SER A 248 -9.19 -2.37 -1.67
N PHE A 249 -8.63 -1.41 -2.40
CA PHE A 249 -8.03 -1.67 -3.71
C PHE A 249 -6.52 -1.89 -3.61
N LYS A 250 -5.96 -2.64 -4.55
CA LYS A 250 -4.51 -2.82 -4.68
C LYS A 250 -3.89 -1.44 -4.95
N GLY A 251 -3.06 -0.96 -4.04
CA GLY A 251 -2.43 0.38 -4.10
C GLY A 251 -2.97 1.38 -3.08
N ASP A 252 -4.15 1.15 -2.49
CA ASP A 252 -4.75 2.10 -1.57
C ASP A 252 -4.15 2.08 -0.16
N SER A 253 -3.32 1.08 0.16
CA SER A 253 -2.53 1.03 1.40
C SER A 253 -1.83 2.35 1.65
N GLY A 254 -1.94 2.84 2.89
CA GLY A 254 -1.46 4.17 3.28
C GLY A 254 -2.38 5.31 2.87
N GLY A 255 -3.56 5.03 2.33
CA GLY A 255 -4.56 6.05 1.99
C GLY A 255 -5.06 6.78 3.23
N SER A 256 -5.39 8.06 3.09
CA SER A 256 -5.91 8.88 4.19
C SER A 256 -7.43 8.78 4.28
N CYS A 257 -7.94 8.62 5.51
CA CYS A 257 -9.37 8.64 5.82
C CYS A 257 -9.74 9.96 6.49
N TRP A 258 -10.78 10.62 6.01
CA TRP A 258 -11.25 11.94 6.46
C TRP A 258 -12.73 11.88 6.85
N ASP A 259 -13.13 12.60 7.88
CA ASP A 259 -14.56 12.75 8.22
C ASP A 259 -15.25 13.82 7.35
N GLU A 260 -16.55 14.02 7.59
CA GLU A 260 -17.38 15.01 6.90
C GLU A 260 -16.96 16.47 7.15
N ASN A 261 -16.13 16.73 8.17
CA ASN A 261 -15.60 18.06 8.48
C ASN A 261 -14.20 18.27 7.89
N GLY A 262 -13.67 17.30 7.13
CA GLY A 262 -12.32 17.35 6.58
C GLY A 262 -11.23 17.15 7.63
N GLN A 263 -11.55 16.52 8.76
CA GLN A 263 -10.57 16.14 9.76
C GLN A 263 -10.04 14.73 9.46
N LEU A 264 -8.73 14.55 9.60
CA LEU A 264 -8.09 13.27 9.36
C LEU A 264 -8.45 12.31 10.51
N ILE A 265 -9.03 11.15 10.17
CA ILE A 265 -9.46 10.16 11.17
C ILE A 265 -8.54 8.96 11.25
N GLY A 266 -7.86 8.62 10.14
CA GLY A 266 -7.04 7.43 10.10
C GLY A 266 -6.31 7.19 8.78
N MET A 267 -5.52 6.12 8.80
CA MET A 267 -4.79 5.60 7.65
C MET A 267 -5.38 4.25 7.28
N GLN A 268 -5.72 4.08 6.01
CA GLN A 268 -6.10 2.79 5.48
C GLN A 268 -4.87 1.89 5.43
N ILE A 269 -5.03 0.69 5.97
CA ILE A 269 -4.09 -0.41 5.83
C ILE A 269 -4.83 -1.60 5.26
N GLU A 270 -4.12 -2.43 4.50
CA GLU A 270 -4.73 -3.57 3.87
C GLU A 270 -5.17 -4.61 4.90
N VAL A 271 -6.35 -5.19 4.66
CA VAL A 271 -6.84 -6.30 5.47
C VAL A 271 -6.16 -7.57 4.99
N GLU A 272 -5.45 -8.22 5.91
CA GLU A 272 -5.02 -9.60 5.74
C GLU A 272 -6.24 -10.43 5.30
N LYS A 273 -6.13 -11.11 4.14
CA LYS A 273 -7.26 -11.81 3.51
C LYS A 273 -8.01 -12.61 4.57
N VAL A 274 -9.23 -12.21 4.92
CA VAL A 274 -10.08 -12.99 5.82
C VAL A 274 -10.20 -14.37 5.17
N PRO A 275 -9.74 -15.45 5.83
CA PRO A 275 -9.87 -16.79 5.28
C PRO A 275 -11.34 -17.03 5.03
N HIS A 276 -11.68 -17.38 3.79
CA HIS A 276 -13.05 -17.65 3.40
C HIS A 276 -13.69 -18.63 4.39
N THR A 277 -14.74 -18.22 5.10
CA THR A 277 -15.68 -19.20 5.65
C THR A 277 -16.27 -19.93 4.46
N LYS A 278 -15.93 -21.21 4.33
CA LYS A 278 -16.58 -22.08 3.35
C LYS A 278 -18.05 -22.20 3.76
N ASP A 279 -18.97 -22.24 2.79
CA ASP A 279 -20.35 -22.64 3.09
C ASP A 279 -20.37 -24.09 3.59
N ASP A 280 -21.51 -24.56 4.10
CA ASP A 280 -21.71 -25.96 4.56
C ASP A 280 -21.43 -27.00 3.45
N LYS A 281 -21.17 -26.56 2.22
CA LYS A 281 -20.82 -27.39 1.05
C LYS A 281 -19.35 -27.23 0.63
N GLY A 282 -18.51 -26.62 1.46
CA GLY A 282 -17.08 -26.46 1.19
C GLY A 282 -16.75 -25.45 0.09
N ARG A 283 -17.74 -24.75 -0.47
CA ARG A 283 -17.53 -23.74 -1.51
C ARG A 283 -17.08 -22.45 -0.85
N PRO A 284 -16.14 -21.70 -1.46
CA PRO A 284 -15.87 -20.34 -1.01
C PRO A 284 -17.20 -19.60 -1.01
N ALA A 285 -17.62 -19.05 0.13
CA ALA A 285 -18.69 -18.08 0.12
C ALA A 285 -18.25 -16.97 -0.87
N SER A 286 -18.92 -16.90 -2.03
CA SER A 286 -18.66 -15.89 -3.04
C SER A 286 -18.64 -14.53 -2.34
N PRO A 287 -17.70 -13.62 -2.65
CA PRO A 287 -17.64 -12.33 -1.99
C PRO A 287 -18.95 -11.62 -2.33
N ALA A 288 -19.91 -11.64 -1.40
CA ALA A 288 -20.99 -10.69 -1.42
C ALA A 288 -20.33 -9.34 -1.14
N SER A 289 -19.87 -8.70 -2.21
CA SER A 289 -19.63 -7.25 -2.34
C SER A 289 -18.96 -6.56 -1.15
N GLY A 290 -17.67 -6.27 -1.28
CA GLY A 290 -16.99 -5.22 -0.52
C GLY A 290 -15.92 -5.76 0.42
N GLY A 291 -14.70 -5.93 -0.09
CA GLY A 291 -13.52 -6.11 0.75
C GLY A 291 -13.37 -4.89 1.64
N ARG A 292 -13.87 -4.99 2.87
CA ARG A 292 -13.79 -3.92 3.88
C ARG A 292 -12.35 -3.46 4.02
N CYS A 293 -12.14 -2.16 4.23
CA CYS A 293 -10.83 -1.65 4.56
C CYS A 293 -10.58 -1.70 6.08
N CYS A 294 -9.32 -1.77 6.47
CA CYS A 294 -8.90 -1.60 7.85
C CYS A 294 -8.32 -0.20 8.00
N ILE A 295 -8.66 0.48 9.09
CA ILE A 295 -8.25 1.86 9.35
C ILE A 295 -7.55 1.90 10.70
N VAL A 296 -6.31 2.39 10.72
CA VAL A 296 -5.59 2.75 11.94
C VAL A 296 -5.96 4.18 12.29
N ALA A 297 -6.40 4.45 13.52
CA ALA A 297 -6.78 5.81 13.89
C ALA A 297 -5.55 6.72 14.01
N MET A 298 -5.69 7.97 13.56
CA MET A 298 -4.60 8.95 13.68
C MET A 298 -4.20 9.22 15.13
N ARG A 299 -5.15 9.12 16.06
CA ARG A 299 -4.88 9.26 17.49
C ARG A 299 -3.93 8.18 18.02
N ASP A 300 -4.02 6.96 17.49
CA ASP A 300 -3.11 5.88 17.89
C ASP A 300 -1.70 6.21 17.36
N ILE A 301 -1.58 6.60 16.09
CA ILE A 301 -0.30 7.06 15.52
C ILE A 301 0.27 8.24 16.31
N PHE A 302 -0.56 9.21 16.71
CA PHE A 302 -0.16 10.38 17.49
C PHE A 302 0.53 9.99 18.79
N GLY A 303 -0.05 9.04 19.55
CA GLY A 303 0.54 8.55 20.79
C GLY A 303 1.93 7.93 20.61
N HIS A 304 2.24 7.42 19.43
CA HIS A 304 3.55 6.85 19.11
C HIS A 304 4.56 7.87 18.57
N ILE A 305 4.18 9.11 18.25
CA ILE A 305 5.10 10.09 17.65
C ILE A 305 5.29 11.35 18.50
N GLN A 306 4.79 11.37 19.74
CA GLN A 306 4.88 12.56 20.61
C GLN A 306 6.33 13.02 20.84
N ASP A 307 7.27 12.07 20.87
CA ASP A 307 8.71 12.31 20.99
C ASP A 307 9.33 12.99 19.77
N LEU A 308 8.63 12.99 18.63
CA LEU A 308 9.05 13.63 17.38
C LEU A 308 8.42 15.01 17.18
N LEU A 309 7.47 15.40 18.03
CA LEU A 309 6.81 16.69 17.94
C LEU A 309 7.65 17.74 18.68
N PRO A 310 7.63 19.00 18.23
CA PRO A 310 8.21 20.07 19.02
C PRO A 310 7.57 20.06 20.42
N PRO A 311 8.33 20.34 21.48
CA PRO A 311 7.75 20.48 22.82
C PRO A 311 6.62 21.49 22.74
N ASP A 312 5.49 21.19 23.38
CA ASP A 312 4.38 22.12 23.50
C ASP A 312 4.99 23.46 23.94
N SER A 313 4.91 24.47 23.07
CA SER A 313 5.38 25.80 23.43
C SER A 313 4.63 26.15 24.70
N ASP A 314 5.36 26.39 25.80
CA ASP A 314 4.80 27.00 27.01
C ASP A 314 4.17 28.32 26.57
N VAL A 315 2.88 28.28 26.25
CA VAL A 315 2.07 29.47 26.08
C VAL A 315 1.96 30.02 27.49
N ASP A 316 2.83 31.00 27.77
CA ASP A 316 2.77 31.79 28.99
C ASP A 316 1.37 32.43 29.01
N TRP A 317 0.48 31.92 29.87
CA TRP A 317 -0.90 32.41 30.04
C TRP A 317 -0.92 33.73 30.82
N THR A 318 0.03 34.61 30.54
CA THR A 318 0.22 35.90 31.18
C THR A 318 0.20 36.99 30.11
N GLU A 319 -1.01 37.35 29.70
CA GLU A 319 -1.48 38.75 29.63
C GLU A 319 -3.00 38.83 29.41
#